data_AF-A0A2V9KAR2-F1
#
_entry.id   AF-A0A2V9KAR2-F1
#
_cell.length_a   1.000
_cell.length_b   1.000
_cell.length_c   1.000
_cell.angle_alpha   90.00
_cell.angle_beta   90.00
_cell.angle_gamma   90.00
#
_symmetry.space_group_name_H-M   'P 1'
#
loop_
_entity.id
_entity.type
_entity.pdbx_description
1 polymer ?
#
loop_
_entity_poly.entity_id
_entity_poly.type
_entity_poly.pdbx_seq_one_letter_code
_entity_poly.pdbx_strand_id
1 'polypeptide(L)' 'MVRQCELTGVSRSGLYYQARDESEENLALMRLLDEQYTRTPFYGVRRMSWWLGQQGYGVNVKRVRRLMRRMGLEAIYPK' A
#
# COMPACT_ATOMS: atom_id res chain seq x y z
N MET A 1 -24.21 1.22 -15.27
CA MET A 1 -22.97 0.46 -15.08
C MET A 1 -22.56 0.55 -13.61
N VAL A 2 -22.97 -0.50 -12.89
CA VAL A 2 -22.59 -1.06 -11.57
C VAL A 2 -21.20 -0.59 -11.09
N ARG A 3 -20.91 -0.13 -9.86
CA ARG A 3 -21.60 -0.09 -8.57
C ARG A 3 -20.93 1.03 -7.75
N GLN A 4 -21.66 2.09 -7.39
CA GLN A 4 -21.28 2.90 -6.24
C GLN A 4 -21.78 2.19 -4.98
N CYS A 5 -20.94 2.22 -3.94
CA CYS A 5 -21.28 1.93 -2.54
C CYS A 5 -21.74 0.50 -2.21
N GLU A 6 -20.80 -0.44 -2.10
CA GLU A 6 -20.87 -1.52 -1.09
C GLU A 6 -19.90 -1.10 0.04
N LEU A 7 -20.32 -0.41 1.09
CA LEU A 7 -21.10 -0.94 2.24
C LEU A 7 -20.38 -2.08 2.98
N THR A 8 -19.12 -1.83 3.36
CA THR A 8 -18.48 -2.44 4.53
C THR A 8 -17.66 -1.38 5.29
N GLY A 9 -18.32 -0.73 6.24
CA GLY A 9 -17.64 0.04 7.28
C GLY A 9 -16.78 -0.90 8.12
N VAL A 10 -15.46 -0.80 7.94
CA VAL A 10 -14.38 -1.63 8.49
C VAL A 10 -13.98 -2.77 7.54
N SER A 11 -12.81 -2.62 6.89
CA SER A 11 -12.08 -3.74 6.30
C SER A 11 -10.56 -3.54 6.42
N ARG A 12 -10.02 -4.20 7.45
CA ARG A 12 -8.68 -4.80 7.59
C ARG A 12 -7.47 -3.97 8.06
N SER A 13 -7.27 -2.68 7.79
CA SER A 13 -5.99 -2.04 8.20
C SER A 13 -5.80 -1.98 9.73
N GLY A 14 -6.89 -1.92 10.49
CA GLY A 14 -6.87 -1.80 11.96
C GLY A 14 -6.59 -3.10 12.73
N LEU A 15 -6.65 -4.28 12.10
CA LEU A 15 -6.48 -5.57 12.78
C LEU A 15 -5.11 -6.23 12.53
N TYR A 16 -4.37 -5.80 11.49
CA TYR A 16 -3.35 -6.66 10.89
C TYR A 16 -1.90 -6.43 11.31
N TYR A 17 -1.55 -5.42 12.10
CA TYR A 17 -0.13 -5.14 12.31
C TYR A 17 0.33 -5.04 13.76
N GLN A 18 0.65 -6.20 14.30
CA GLN A 18 1.79 -6.40 15.20
C GLN A 18 2.88 -7.15 14.42
N ALA A 19 3.73 -6.46 13.64
CA ALA A 19 4.99 -7.09 13.25
C ALA A 19 6.03 -6.72 14.31
N ARG A 20 6.34 -7.68 15.17
CA ARG A 20 7.44 -7.57 16.14
C ARG A 20 8.84 -7.51 15.49
N ASP A 21 8.95 -7.65 14.15
CA ASP A 21 10.22 -7.72 13.42
C ASP A 21 10.44 -6.65 12.33
N GLU A 22 9.47 -5.76 12.07
CA GLU A 22 9.66 -4.71 11.06
C GLU A 22 9.93 -3.36 11.73
N SER A 23 10.91 -2.64 11.20
CA SER A 23 11.29 -1.32 11.70
C SER A 23 10.11 -0.33 11.63
N GLU A 24 10.08 0.62 12.57
CA GLU A 24 9.07 1.70 12.61
C GLU A 24 8.95 2.45 11.27
N GLU A 25 10.08 2.60 10.56
CA GLU A 25 10.11 3.17 9.21
C GLU A 25 9.28 2.35 8.20
N ASN A 26 9.44 1.01 8.20
CA ASN A 26 8.71 0.15 7.27
C ASN A 26 7.22 0.14 7.60
N LEU A 27 6.90 0.22 8.88
CA LEU A 27 5.55 0.43 9.41
C LEU A 27 4.90 1.71 8.86
N ALA A 28 5.61 2.84 8.94
CA ALA A 28 5.13 4.11 8.40
C ALA A 28 4.94 4.04 6.88
N LEU A 29 5.89 3.44 6.17
CA LEU A 29 5.80 3.24 4.72
C LEU A 29 4.62 2.36 4.32
N MET A 30 4.34 1.28 5.05
CA MET A 30 3.19 0.41 4.80
C MET A 30 1.86 1.17 4.95
N ARG A 31 1.73 2.05 5.94
CA ARG A 31 0.53 2.90 6.11
C ARG A 31 0.32 3.83 4.91
N LEU A 32 1.39 4.50 4.47
CA LEU A 32 1.35 5.39 3.30
C LEU A 32 1.02 4.63 2.00
N LEU A 33 1.57 3.42 1.86
CA LEU A 33 1.27 2.54 0.73
C LEU A 33 -0.20 2.12 0.70
N ASP A 34 -0.79 1.77 1.85
CA ASP A 34 -2.20 1.39 1.96
C ASP A 34 -3.15 2.54 1.60
N GLU A 35 -2.85 3.74 2.12
CA GLU A 35 -3.62 4.95 1.84
C GLU A 35 -3.57 5.28 0.33
N GLN A 36 -2.37 5.28 -0.25
CA GLN A 36 -2.22 5.57 -1.67
C GLN A 36 -2.83 4.48 -2.55
N TYR A 37 -2.78 3.21 -2.14
CA TYR A 37 -3.42 2.12 -2.86
C TYR A 37 -4.95 2.23 -2.83
N THR A 38 -5.52 2.60 -1.69
CA THR A 38 -6.97 2.83 -1.54
C THR A 38 -7.44 3.99 -2.42
N ARG A 39 -6.63 5.06 -2.54
CA ARG A 39 -6.91 6.20 -3.42
C ARG A 39 -6.68 5.87 -4.90
N THR A 40 -5.70 5.02 -5.20
CA THR A 40 -5.25 4.71 -6.56
C THR A 40 -4.91 3.22 -6.74
N PRO A 41 -5.92 2.33 -6.85
CA PRO A 41 -5.69 0.88 -6.92
C PRO A 41 -4.95 0.42 -8.20
N PHE A 42 -4.79 1.31 -9.19
CA PHE A 42 -4.06 1.08 -10.44
C PHE A 42 -2.57 1.45 -10.36
N TYR A 43 -2.09 1.95 -9.23
CA TYR A 43 -0.68 2.29 -9.03
C TYR A 43 0.16 1.04 -8.76
N GLY A 44 1.00 0.67 -9.72
CA GLY A 44 2.04 -0.34 -9.53
C GLY A 44 3.25 0.19 -8.76
N VAL A 45 4.16 -0.72 -8.41
CA VAL A 45 5.36 -0.45 -7.59
C VAL A 45 6.18 0.77 -8.04
N ARG A 46 6.33 1.00 -9.36
CA ARG A 46 7.11 2.14 -9.88
C ARG A 46 6.47 3.49 -9.55
N ARG A 47 5.15 3.61 -9.78
CA ARG A 47 4.39 4.83 -9.45
C ARG A 47 4.34 5.05 -7.95
N MET A 48 4.19 3.96 -7.20
CA MET A 48 4.17 3.99 -5.75
C MET A 48 5.50 4.45 -5.14
N SER A 49 6.62 3.98 -5.69
CA SER A 49 7.96 4.43 -5.29
C SER A 49 8.21 5.90 -5.63
N TRP A 50 7.75 6.36 -6.79
CA TRP A 50 7.85 7.77 -7.16
C TRP A 50 7.01 8.66 -6.23
N TRP A 51 5.78 8.26 -5.93
CA TRP A 51 4.90 8.99 -5.02
C TRP A 51 5.49 9.07 -3.61
N LEU A 52 6.05 7.97 -3.07
CA LEU A 52 6.76 8.00 -1.79
C LEU A 52 7.96 8.96 -1.82
N GLY A 53 8.68 9.04 -2.94
CA GLY A 53 9.73 10.05 -3.14
C GLY A 53 9.22 11.49 -3.08
N GLN A 54 8.03 11.76 -3.62
CA GLN A 54 7.37 13.08 -3.50
C GLN A 54 6.98 13.41 -2.06
N GLN A 55 6.71 12.40 -1.23
CA GLN A 55 6.44 12.56 0.20
C GLN A 55 7.73 12.69 1.05
N GLY A 56 8.91 12.72 0.42
CA GLY A 56 10.20 12.83 1.11
C GLY A 56 10.82 11.49 1.51
N TYR A 57 10.20 10.36 1.16
CA TYR A 57 10.75 9.02 1.43
C TYR A 57 11.61 8.54 0.26
N GLY A 58 12.93 8.57 0.44
CA GLY A 58 13.91 8.03 -0.51
C GLY A 58 13.95 6.49 -0.55
N VAL A 59 12.81 5.84 -0.82
CA VAL A 59 12.71 4.38 -0.80
C VAL A 59 12.93 3.76 -2.18
N ASN A 60 13.74 2.70 -2.20
CA ASN A 60 13.99 1.95 -3.42
C ASN A 60 12.75 1.13 -3.83
N VAL A 61 12.50 1.03 -5.15
CA VAL A 61 11.47 0.19 -5.77
C VAL A 61 11.51 -1.25 -5.25
N LYS A 62 12.69 -1.81 -4.96
CA LYS A 62 12.82 -3.16 -4.35
C LYS A 62 12.17 -3.24 -2.96
N ARG A 63 12.36 -2.21 -2.14
CA ARG A 63 11.77 -2.11 -0.79
C ARG A 63 10.25 -1.95 -0.91
N VAL A 64 9.77 -1.04 -1.77
CA VAL A 64 8.34 -0.85 -2.02
C VAL A 64 7.67 -2.14 -2.49
N ARG A 65 8.27 -2.87 -3.44
CA ARG A 65 7.77 -4.16 -3.92
C ARG A 65 7.63 -5.18 -2.80
N ARG A 66 8.64 -5.28 -1.93
CA ARG A 66 8.64 -6.19 -0.78
C ARG A 66 7.51 -5.85 0.19
N LEU A 67 7.34 -4.56 0.52
CA LEU A 67 6.31 -4.08 1.43
C LEU A 67 4.91 -4.33 0.85
N MET A 68 4.65 -3.98 -0.41
CA MET A 68 3.37 -4.25 -1.07
C MET A 68 3.03 -5.74 -1.11
N ARG A 69 4.01 -6.61 -1.40
CA ARG A 69 3.82 -8.08 -1.33
C ARG A 69 3.51 -8.56 0.10
N ARG A 70 4.21 -8.04 1.11
CA ARG A 70 3.94 -8.38 2.53
C ARG A 70 2.52 -7.97 2.95
N MET A 71 2.03 -6.86 2.43
CA MET A 71 0.67 -6.38 2.69
C MET A 71 -0.40 -7.12 1.88
N GLY A 72 -0.03 -8.01 0.95
CA GLY A 72 -0.97 -8.63 0.02
C GLY A 72 -1.55 -7.65 -1.01
N LEU A 73 -0.95 -6.48 -1.16
CA LEU A 73 -1.28 -5.50 -2.19
C LEU A 73 -0.65 -5.92 -3.52
N GLU A 74 -1.25 -6.92 -4.15
CA GLU A 74 -0.97 -7.20 -5.56
C GLU A 74 -1.73 -6.17 -6.39
N ALA A 75 -1.01 -5.35 -7.17
CA ALA A 75 -1.64 -4.48 -8.15
C ALA A 75 -2.47 -5.37 -9.08
N ILE A 76 -3.80 -5.25 -8.98
CA ILE A 76 -4.74 -5.91 -9.87
C ILE A 76 -4.59 -5.24 -11.23
N TYR A 77 -3.58 -5.67 -11.98
CA TYR A 77 -3.52 -5.38 -13.40
C TYR A 77 -4.53 -6.32 -14.06
N PRO A 78 -5.57 -5.81 -14.75
CA PRO A 78 -6.31 -6.66 -15.66
C PRO A 78 -5.29 -7.18 -16.70
N LYS A 79 -5.28 -8.49 -16.87
CA LYS A 79 -4.46 -9.18 -17.87
C LYS A 79 -5.05 -8.95 -19.26
#